data_AF-A0A945WN72-F1
#
_entry.id   AF-A0A945WN72-F1
#
_cell.length_a   1.000
_cell.length_b   1.000
_cell.length_c   1.000
_cell.angle_alpha   90.00
_cell.angle_beta   90.00
_cell.angle_gamma   90.00
#
_symmetry.space_group_name_H-M   'P 1'
#
loop_
_entity.id
_entity.type
_entity.pdbx_description
1 polymer ?
#
loop_
_entity_poly.entity_id
_entity_poly.type
_entity_poly.pdbx_seq_one_letter_code
_entity_poly.pdbx_strand_id
1 'polypeptide(L)'
;MKEGKKTGADRTQIATRDEDWSDERLKSFLEVEPPEGVPADYNILLRAYRGMTAELFQRFIVFYIEAGHDINVKLEDGSTFSDHVTRHRKSGEYSEILKQSGGQCIAAS
;
A
#
# COMPACT_ATOMS: atom_id res chain seq x y z
N MET A 1 -9.95 -5.02 32.07
CA MET A 1 -10.46 -5.23 30.70
C MET A 1 -9.59 -4.37 29.78
N LYS A 2 -9.04 -4.91 28.69
CA LYS A 2 -7.93 -4.32 27.94
C LYS A 2 -8.26 -2.89 27.46
N GLU A 3 -7.50 -1.94 27.98
CA GLU A 3 -7.42 -0.56 27.53
C GLU A 3 -6.56 -0.51 26.25
N GLY A 4 -7.01 0.17 25.20
CA GLY A 4 -6.33 0.16 23.90
C GLY A 4 -6.83 1.24 22.93
N LYS A 5 -6.91 2.47 23.42
CA LYS A 5 -6.95 3.78 22.73
C LYS A 5 -7.16 3.77 21.19
N LYS A 6 -8.38 4.15 20.77
CA LYS A 6 -8.67 4.83 19.49
C LYS A 6 -7.66 5.97 19.28
N THR A 7 -6.73 5.80 18.34
CA THR A 7 -5.80 6.87 17.94
C THR A 7 -6.05 7.21 16.48
N GLY A 8 -6.93 8.19 16.26
CA GLY A 8 -7.42 8.56 14.93
C GLY A 8 -6.32 9.01 13.98
N ALA A 9 -6.29 8.43 12.78
CA ALA A 9 -5.87 9.14 11.56
C ALA A 9 -7.11 9.82 10.98
N ASP A 10 -7.54 10.93 11.56
CA ASP A 10 -8.50 11.82 10.93
C ASP A 10 -7.76 12.62 9.85
N ARG A 11 -7.88 12.18 8.59
CA ARG A 11 -7.66 12.95 7.34
C ARG A 11 -8.50 12.35 6.20
N THR A 12 -9.77 12.73 6.17
CA THR A 12 -10.54 13.16 4.97
C THR A 12 -10.22 12.52 3.62
N GLN A 13 -10.41 11.21 3.49
CA GLN A 13 -11.20 10.57 2.42
C GLN A 13 -11.26 9.10 2.81
N ILE A 14 -12.03 8.79 3.87
CA ILE A 14 -12.45 7.41 4.10
C ILE A 14 -13.10 7.02 2.79
N ALA A 15 -12.57 6.01 2.08
CA ALA A 15 -13.24 5.40 0.94
C ALA A 15 -14.72 5.30 1.32
N THR A 16 -15.52 6.19 0.71
CA THR A 16 -16.84 6.53 1.24
C THR A 16 -17.64 5.25 1.34
N ARG A 17 -18.20 5.05 2.54
CA ARG A 17 -19.21 4.04 2.87
C ARG A 17 -20.08 3.69 1.66
N ASP A 18 -20.21 2.39 1.40
CA ASP A 18 -21.27 1.79 0.56
C ASP A 18 -21.12 1.86 -0.97
N GLU A 19 -19.98 2.29 -1.53
CA GLU A 19 -19.72 2.17 -2.97
C GLU A 19 -18.97 0.86 -3.27
N ASP A 20 -19.49 0.04 -4.18
CA ASP A 20 -18.94 -1.26 -4.57
C ASP A 20 -17.48 -1.12 -5.06
N TRP A 21 -16.52 -1.57 -4.25
CA TRP A 21 -15.12 -1.71 -4.66
C TRP A 21 -14.95 -3.04 -5.39
N SER A 22 -15.36 -3.05 -6.66
CA SER A 22 -15.24 -4.21 -7.53
C SER A 22 -13.76 -4.50 -7.84
N ASP A 23 -13.44 -5.75 -8.16
CA ASP A 23 -12.08 -6.16 -8.55
C ASP A 23 -11.59 -5.40 -9.79
N GLU A 24 -12.49 -5.05 -10.72
CA GLU A 24 -12.16 -4.21 -11.89
C GLU A 24 -11.62 -2.85 -11.49
N ARG A 25 -12.25 -2.18 -10.51
CA ARG A 25 -11.80 -0.88 -9.99
C ARG A 25 -10.44 -0.99 -9.31
N LEU A 26 -10.18 -2.08 -8.59
CA LEU A 26 -8.88 -2.35 -7.99
C LEU A 26 -7.81 -2.52 -9.07
N LYS A 27 -8.10 -3.30 -10.11
CA LYS A 27 -7.18 -3.52 -11.24
C LYS A 27 -6.87 -2.26 -12.02
N SER A 28 -7.79 -1.30 -12.13
CA SER A 28 -7.51 0.00 -12.76
C SER A 28 -6.39 0.80 -12.07
N PHE A 29 -6.03 0.50 -10.82
CA PHE A 29 -4.87 1.12 -10.17
C PHE A 29 -3.53 0.61 -10.70
N LEU A 30 -3.50 -0.57 -11.34
CA LEU A 30 -2.28 -1.14 -11.97
C LEU A 30 -1.87 -0.37 -13.22
N GLU A 31 -2.82 0.32 -13.86
CA GLU A 31 -2.63 1.02 -15.13
C GLU A 31 -2.15 2.47 -14.94
N VAL A 32 -1.75 2.85 -13.73
CA VAL A 32 -1.54 4.26 -13.41
C VAL A 32 -0.12 4.70 -13.74
N GLU A 33 -0.04 5.72 -14.59
CA GLU A 33 1.22 6.32 -15.00
C GLU A 33 1.96 6.96 -13.81
N PRO A 34 3.26 6.67 -13.65
CA PRO A 34 4.09 7.33 -12.65
C PRO A 34 4.45 8.76 -13.06
N PRO A 35 4.68 9.65 -12.09
CA PRO A 35 5.38 10.91 -12.37
C PRO A 35 6.85 10.64 -12.76
N GLU A 36 7.48 11.64 -13.37
CA GLU A 36 8.90 11.57 -13.76
C GLU A 36 9.80 11.25 -12.55
N GLY A 37 10.73 10.32 -12.74
CA GLY A 37 11.67 9.88 -11.71
C GLY A 37 11.12 8.86 -10.71
N VAL A 38 9.86 8.43 -10.83
CA VAL A 38 9.28 7.41 -9.96
C VAL A 38 9.06 6.10 -10.72
N PRO A 39 9.50 4.94 -10.20
CA PRO A 39 9.18 3.65 -10.79
C PRO A 39 7.65 3.41 -10.84
N ALA A 40 7.15 2.85 -11.94
CA ALA A 40 5.72 2.57 -12.13
C ALA A 40 5.14 1.76 -10.97
N ASP A 41 5.77 0.64 -10.64
CA ASP A 41 5.47 -0.25 -9.51
C ASP A 41 5.35 0.50 -8.18
N TYR A 42 6.30 1.40 -7.91
CA TYR A 42 6.30 2.19 -6.68
C TYR A 42 5.12 3.18 -6.65
N ASN A 43 4.84 3.84 -7.78
CA ASN A 43 3.72 4.77 -7.89
C ASN A 43 2.38 4.05 -7.69
N ILE A 44 2.22 2.87 -8.27
CA ILE A 44 1.01 2.05 -8.13
C ILE A 44 0.76 1.72 -6.64
N LEU A 45 1.79 1.21 -5.94
CA LEU A 45 1.71 0.93 -4.50
C LEU A 45 1.38 2.18 -3.68
N LEU A 46 2.01 3.31 -4.00
CA LEU A 46 1.79 4.59 -3.33
C LEU A 46 0.36 5.10 -3.51
N ARG A 47 -0.22 4.96 -4.71
CA ARG A 47 -1.61 5.36 -4.98
C ARG A 47 -2.60 4.45 -4.27
N ALA A 48 -2.37 3.14 -4.28
CA ALA A 48 -3.19 2.18 -3.56
C ALA A 48 -3.17 2.47 -2.04
N TYR A 49 -1.99 2.64 -1.45
CA TYR A 49 -1.83 2.95 -0.02
C TYR A 49 -2.51 4.26 0.41
N ARG A 50 -2.55 5.27 -0.48
CA ARG A 50 -3.23 6.54 -0.20
C ARG A 50 -4.74 6.51 -0.45
N GLY A 51 -5.19 5.66 -1.36
CA GLY A 51 -6.58 5.63 -1.84
C GLY A 51 -7.45 4.52 -1.27
N MET A 52 -6.85 3.49 -0.67
CA MET A 52 -7.53 2.29 -0.19
C MET A 52 -7.45 2.15 1.33
N THR A 53 -8.41 1.46 1.92
CA THR A 53 -8.30 0.95 3.29
C THR A 53 -7.34 -0.25 3.33
N ALA A 54 -6.89 -0.67 4.51
CA ALA A 54 -6.01 -1.83 4.64
C ALA A 54 -6.63 -3.11 4.03
N GLU A 55 -7.94 -3.32 4.23
CA GLU A 55 -8.65 -4.48 3.65
C GLU A 55 -8.64 -4.48 2.13
N LEU A 56 -8.93 -3.34 1.50
CA LEU A 56 -8.89 -3.18 0.04
C LEU A 56 -7.47 -3.30 -0.50
N PHE A 57 -6.49 -2.72 0.22
CA PHE A 57 -5.08 -2.83 -0.11
C PHE A 57 -4.61 -4.29 -0.09
N GLN A 58 -5.05 -5.09 0.89
CA GLN A 58 -4.74 -6.52 0.94
C GLN A 58 -5.23 -7.26 -0.30
N ARG A 59 -6.49 -7.01 -0.73
CA ARG A 59 -7.03 -7.58 -1.97
C ARG A 59 -6.26 -7.10 -3.19
N PHE A 60 -5.94 -5.81 -3.25
CA PHE A 60 -5.19 -5.20 -4.34
C PHE A 60 -3.79 -5.80 -4.52
N ILE A 61 -3.06 -6.07 -3.43
CA ILE A 61 -1.71 -6.63 -3.51
C ILE A 61 -1.68 -8.00 -4.19
N VAL A 62 -2.75 -8.79 -4.08
CA VAL A 62 -2.88 -10.04 -4.83
C VAL A 62 -2.86 -9.76 -6.34
N PHE A 63 -3.71 -8.85 -6.81
CA PHE A 63 -3.74 -8.47 -8.23
C PHE A 63 -2.43 -7.84 -8.72
N TYR A 64 -1.79 -7.04 -7.87
CA TYR A 64 -0.49 -6.42 -8.16
C TYR A 64 0.59 -7.48 -8.45
N ILE A 65 0.69 -8.51 -7.59
CA ILE A 65 1.65 -9.61 -7.78
C ILE A 65 1.26 -10.49 -8.96
N GLU A 66 -0.03 -10.82 -9.13
CA GLU A 66 -0.52 -11.61 -10.26
C GLU A 66 -0.27 -10.94 -11.61
N ALA A 67 -0.30 -9.61 -11.65
CA ALA A 67 0.06 -8.83 -12.84
C ALA A 67 1.58 -8.74 -13.09
N GLY A 68 2.40 -9.30 -12.21
CA GLY A 68 3.86 -9.38 -12.37
C GLY A 68 4.63 -8.15 -11.90
N HIS A 69 4.00 -7.26 -11.12
CA HIS A 69 4.69 -6.09 -10.57
C HIS A 69 5.61 -6.45 -9.40
N ASP A 70 6.70 -5.70 -9.22
CA ASP A 70 7.67 -5.95 -8.15
C ASP A 70 7.23 -5.31 -6.83
N ILE A 71 6.95 -6.13 -5.82
CA ILE A 71 6.60 -5.65 -4.47
C ILE A 71 7.82 -5.06 -3.73
N ASN A 72 9.03 -5.45 -4.16
CA ASN A 72 10.29 -5.00 -3.58
C ASN A 72 10.93 -3.85 -4.37
N VAL A 73 10.15 -3.16 -5.20
CA VAL A 73 10.62 -2.05 -6.03
C VAL A 73 11.32 -0.99 -5.18
N LYS A 74 12.46 -0.52 -5.68
CA LYS A 74 13.32 0.46 -5.01
C LYS A 74 13.26 1.80 -5.72
N LEU A 75 13.29 2.87 -4.94
CA LEU A 75 13.56 4.21 -5.44
C LEU A 75 15.05 4.36 -5.79
N GLU A 76 15.42 5.50 -6.39
CA GLU A 76 16.81 5.84 -6.73
C GLU A 76 17.75 5.80 -5.52
N ASP A 77 17.25 6.14 -4.33
CA ASP A 77 17.98 6.09 -3.05
C ASP A 77 18.09 4.65 -2.49
N GLY A 78 17.52 3.65 -3.18
CA GLY A 78 17.55 2.23 -2.78
C GLY A 78 16.48 1.83 -1.77
N SER A 79 15.69 2.78 -1.25
CA SER A 79 14.58 2.54 -0.33
C SER A 79 13.42 1.82 -1.01
N THR A 80 12.84 0.83 -0.31
CA THR A 80 11.67 0.08 -0.79
C THR A 80 10.36 0.73 -0.35
N PHE A 81 9.25 0.32 -0.96
CA PHE A 81 7.93 0.74 -0.50
C PHE A 81 7.67 0.33 0.96
N SER A 82 8.09 -0.88 1.35
CA SER A 82 7.98 -1.36 2.74
C SER A 82 8.70 -0.44 3.74
N ASP A 83 9.88 0.09 3.41
CA ASP A 83 10.60 1.04 4.28
C ASP A 83 9.82 2.36 4.47
N HIS A 84 9.15 2.84 3.41
CA HIS A 84 8.32 4.03 3.51
C HIS A 84 7.12 3.77 4.45
N VAL A 85 6.43 2.64 4.28
CA VAL A 85 5.24 2.31 5.07
C VAL A 85 5.59 2.13 6.56
N THR A 86 6.72 1.51 6.90
CA THR A 86 7.14 1.28 8.30
C THR A 86 7.48 2.57 9.06
N ARG A 87 7.88 3.65 8.37
CA ARG A 87 8.14 4.95 9.01
C ARG A 87 6.86 5.64 9.51
N HIS A 88 5.69 5.20 9.06
CA HIS A 88 4.41 5.78 9.43
C HIS A 88 3.77 5.04 10.62
N ARG A 89 3.60 5.75 11.75
CA ARG A 89 3.10 5.18 13.02
C ARG A 89 1.74 4.46 12.95
N LYS A 90 0.92 4.71 11.92
CA LYS A 90 -0.43 4.17 11.78
C LYS A 90 -0.56 3.18 10.61
N SER A 91 0.56 2.70 10.08
CA SER A 91 0.56 1.80 8.91
C SER A 91 0.72 0.33 9.25
N GLY A 92 0.53 -0.07 10.52
CA GLY A 92 0.79 -1.44 10.96
C GLY A 92 0.11 -2.48 10.09
N GLU A 93 -1.17 -2.28 9.75
CA GLU A 93 -1.92 -3.20 8.89
C GLU A 93 -1.33 -3.29 7.48
N TYR A 94 -0.97 -2.16 6.86
CA TYR A 94 -0.33 -2.13 5.54
C TYR A 94 1.06 -2.79 5.55
N SER A 95 1.85 -2.55 6.60
CA SER A 95 3.16 -3.19 6.77
C SER A 95 3.04 -4.71 6.86
N GLU A 96 2.06 -5.21 7.61
CA GLU A 96 1.83 -6.65 7.75
C GLU A 96 1.33 -7.27 6.44
N ILE A 97 0.49 -6.57 5.68
CA ILE A 97 0.07 -7.00 4.33
C ILE A 97 1.29 -7.14 3.42
N LEU A 98 2.12 -6.09 3.32
CA LEU A 98 3.33 -6.11 2.49
C LEU A 98 4.25 -7.27 2.89
N LYS A 99 4.47 -7.46 4.18
CA LYS A 99 5.31 -8.55 4.70
C LYS A 99 4.78 -9.93 4.34
N GLN A 100 3.48 -10.17 4.49
CA GLN A 100 2.84 -11.44 4.11
C GLN A 100 2.94 -11.70 2.60
N SER A 101 2.97 -10.65 1.81
CA SER A 101 3.12 -10.70 0.35
C SER A 101 4.58 -10.72 -0.13
N GLY A 102 5.57 -10.86 0.77
CA GLY A 102 6.99 -10.96 0.43
C GLY A 102 7.72 -9.62 0.30
N GLY A 103 7.10 -8.52 0.73
CA GLY A 103 7.71 -7.21 0.83
C GLY A 103 8.79 -7.17 1.93
N GLN A 104 9.96 -6.68 1.56
CA GLN A 104 11.14 -6.64 2.42
C GLN A 104 11.50 -5.19 2.77
N CYS A 105 11.76 -4.96 4.05
CA CYS A 105 12.33 -3.71 4.53
C CYS A 105 13.85 -3.83 4.51
N ILE A 106 14.53 -2.88 3.88
CA ILE A 106 16.00 -2.83 3.85
C ILE A 106 16.62 -2.38 5.19
N ALA A 107 15.81 -1.84 6.12
CA ALA A 107 16.27 -1.34 7.42
C ALA A 107 16.45 -2.43 8.49
N ALA A 108 16.34 -3.71 8.12
CA ALA A 108 16.65 -4.84 9.00
C ALA A 108 17.85 -5.61 8.46
N SER A 109 19.06 -5.14 8.77
CA SER A 109 20.30 -5.91 8.73
C SER A 109 21.09 -5.61 9.99
#